data_AF-A0A2V7U3U3-F1
#
_entry.id   AF-A0A2V7U3U3-F1
#
_cell.length_a   1.000
_cell.length_b   1.000
_cell.length_c   1.000
_cell.angle_alpha   90.00
_cell.angle_beta   90.00
_cell.angle_gamma   90.00
#
_symmetry.space_group_name_H-M   'P 1'
#
loop_
_entity.id
_entity.type
_entity.pdbx_description
1 polymer ?
#
loop_
_entity_poly.entity_id
_entity_poly.type
_entity_poly.pdbx_seq_one_letter_code
_entity_poly.pdbx_strand_id
1 'polypeptide(L)'
;MFRWSRKTVLIAAGTLLAIGAAGYGAWMFAVRQAWIRYNKYDRREEGTIRVGDYAPNLALAGYDGATVRLGSLWKEKPLVLVFGSCT
;
A
#
# COMPACT_ATOMS: atom_id res chain seq x y z
N MET A 1 -22.18 23.90 -32.26
CA MET A 1 -20.95 24.12 -31.45
C MET A 1 -21.25 25.17 -30.38
N PHE A 2 -21.36 24.75 -29.12
CA PHE A 2 -21.57 25.68 -27.99
C PHE A 2 -20.30 26.53 -27.81
N ARG A 3 -20.31 27.79 -28.27
CA ARG A 3 -19.17 28.70 -28.13
C ARG A 3 -19.22 29.37 -26.77
N TRP A 4 -18.61 28.74 -25.78
CA TRP A 4 -18.58 29.25 -24.41
C TRP A 4 -17.74 30.53 -24.34
N SER A 5 -18.26 31.53 -23.63
CA SER A 5 -17.52 32.77 -23.40
C SER A 5 -16.36 32.50 -22.43
N ARG A 6 -15.25 33.26 -22.57
CA ARG A 6 -14.10 33.16 -21.64
C ARG A 6 -14.52 33.29 -20.17
N LYS A 7 -15.54 34.11 -19.90
CA LYS A 7 -16.12 34.29 -18.55
C LYS A 7 -16.80 33.03 -18.05
N THR A 8 -17.59 32.37 -18.90
CA THR A 8 -18.26 31.10 -18.58
C THR A 8 -17.24 29.98 -18.27
N VAL A 9 -16.13 29.94 -19.02
CA VAL A 9 -15.05 28.97 -18.78
C VAL A 9 -14.36 29.23 -17.43
N LEU A 10 -14.06 30.50 -17.12
CA LEU A 10 -13.41 30.86 -15.85
C LEU A 10 -14.31 30.56 -14.64
N ILE A 11 -15.61 30.84 -14.75
CA ILE A 11 -16.57 30.53 -13.68
C ILE A 11 -16.64 29.01 -13.49
N ALA A 12 -16.81 28.24 -14.57
CA ALA A 12 -16.87 26.78 -14.48
C ALA A 12 -15.59 26.18 -13.89
N ALA A 13 -14.41 26.67 -14.28
CA ALA A 13 -13.14 26.24 -13.72
C ALA A 13 -13.02 26.58 -12.23
N GLY A 14 -13.41 27.80 -11.82
CA GLY A 14 -13.42 28.21 -10.42
C GLY A 14 -14.37 27.38 -9.57
N THR A 15 -15.58 27.10 -10.08
CA THR A 15 -16.56 26.24 -9.41
C THR A 15 -16.05 24.81 -9.25
N LEU A 16 -15.45 24.22 -10.28
CA LEU A 16 -14.87 22.88 -10.20
C LEU A 16 -13.73 22.80 -9.18
N LEU A 17 -12.85 23.82 -9.15
CA LEU A 17 -11.79 23.92 -8.15
C LEU A 17 -12.35 24.02 -6.73
N ALA A 18 -13.36 24.86 -6.51
CA ALA A 18 -13.99 25.01 -5.20
C ALA A 18 -14.63 23.71 -4.71
N ILE A 19 -15.35 23.00 -5.58
CA ILE A 19 -15.95 21.70 -5.26
C ILE A 19 -14.87 20.66 -4.93
N GLY A 20 -13.80 20.60 -5.75
CA GLY A 20 -12.68 19.69 -5.50
C GLY A 20 -11.99 19.95 -4.16
N ALA A 21 -11.73 21.22 -3.84
CA ALA A 21 -11.12 21.62 -2.57
C ALA A 21 -12.00 21.28 -1.36
N ALA A 22 -13.31 21.57 -1.45
CA ALA A 22 -14.27 21.25 -0.39
C ALA A 22 -14.40 19.73 -0.17
N GLY A 23 -14.47 18.94 -1.25
CA GLY A 23 -14.51 17.48 -1.20
C GLY A 23 -13.25 16.88 -0.56
N TYR A 24 -12.06 17.37 -0.93
CA TYR A 24 -10.80 16.93 -0.33
C TYR A 24 -10.72 17.29 1.17
N GLY A 25 -11.15 18.50 1.54
CA GLY A 25 -11.18 18.93 2.94
C GLY A 25 -12.12 18.06 3.79
N ALA A 26 -13.32 17.75 3.29
CA ALA A 26 -14.27 16.88 3.96
C ALA A 26 -13.74 15.45 4.13
N TRP A 27 -13.10 14.90 3.10
CA TRP A 27 -12.45 13.59 3.18
C TRP A 27 -11.35 13.55 4.25
N MET A 28 -10.46 14.55 4.26
CA MET A 28 -9.38 14.65 5.25
C MET A 28 -9.92 14.76 6.68
N PHE A 29 -10.99 15.53 6.88
CA PHE A 29 -11.66 15.63 8.17
C PHE A 29 -12.24 14.28 8.62
N ALA A 30 -12.94 13.58 7.73
CA ALA A 30 -13.52 12.27 8.01
C ALA A 30 -12.46 11.19 8.31
N VAL A 31 -11.31 11.23 7.62
CA VAL A 31 -10.16 10.36 7.92
C VAL A 31 -9.56 10.69 9.29
N ARG A 32 -9.41 11.98 9.64
CA ARG A 32 -8.88 12.39 10.94
C ARG A 32 -9.79 12.02 12.11
N GLN A 33 -11.11 12.07 11.92
CA GLN A 33 -12.10 11.64 12.90
C GLN A 33 -12.31 10.12 12.94
N ALA A 34 -11.52 9.36 12.16
CA ALA A 34 -11.63 7.91 12.00
C ALA A 34 -13.00 7.40 11.50
N TRP A 35 -13.85 8.28 10.94
CA TRP A 35 -15.11 7.89 10.29
C TRP A 35 -14.84 7.16 8.97
N ILE A 36 -13.75 7.50 8.30
CA ILE A 36 -13.26 6.80 7.11
C ILE A 36 -11.88 6.24 7.43
N ARG A 37 -11.73 4.91 7.39
CA ARG A 37 -10.46 4.25 7.62
C ARG A 37 -9.61 4.31 6.35
N TYR A 38 -8.54 5.10 6.38
CA TYR A 38 -7.60 5.21 5.26
C TYR A 38 -6.68 3.97 5.23
N ASN A 39 -7.16 2.90 4.59
CA ASN A 39 -6.55 1.58 4.67
C ASN A 39 -5.46 1.32 3.61
N LYS A 40 -4.75 2.36 3.14
CA LYS A 40 -3.77 2.23 2.05
C LYS A 40 -2.63 1.24 2.36
N TYR A 41 -2.34 1.04 3.64
CA TYR A 41 -1.21 0.21 4.11
C TYR A 41 -1.64 -1.11 4.77
N ASP A 42 -2.93 -1.32 5.05
CA ASP A 42 -3.43 -2.59 5.60
C ASP A 42 -3.83 -3.50 4.43
N ARG A 43 -2.85 -3.77 3.56
CA ARG A 43 -2.98 -4.78 2.51
C ARG A 43 -2.48 -6.10 3.07
N ARG A 44 -3.42 -6.85 3.66
CA ARG A 44 -3.19 -8.23 4.10
C ARG A 44 -3.63 -9.14 2.97
N GLU A 45 -2.70 -9.45 2.09
CA GLU A 45 -2.90 -10.47 1.07
C GLU A 45 -2.22 -11.75 1.55
N GLU A 46 -2.97 -12.84 1.58
CA GLU A 46 -2.40 -14.16 1.84
C GLU A 46 -1.50 -14.55 0.65
N GLY A 47 -0.31 -15.05 0.96
CA GLY A 47 0.60 -15.58 -0.04
C GLY A 47 0.04 -16.85 -0.70
N THR A 48 0.60 -17.24 -1.83
CA THR A 48 0.12 -18.39 -2.63
C THR A 48 0.73 -19.74 -2.24
N ILE A 49 1.57 -19.79 -1.20
CA ILE A 49 2.28 -21.02 -0.79
C ILE A 49 1.31 -22.00 -0.14
N ARG A 50 1.34 -23.26 -0.55
CA ARG A 50 0.49 -24.33 0.00
C ARG A 50 1.31 -25.35 0.79
N VAL A 51 0.63 -26.10 1.64
CA VAL A 51 1.24 -27.21 2.38
C VAL A 51 1.74 -28.27 1.39
N GLY A 52 3.01 -28.66 1.51
CA GLY A 52 3.67 -29.60 0.61
C GLY A 52 4.42 -28.95 -0.55
N ASP A 53 4.24 -27.65 -0.80
CA ASP A 53 5.03 -26.92 -1.79
C ASP A 53 6.49 -26.78 -1.34
N TYR A 54 7.39 -26.66 -2.32
CA TYR A 54 8.78 -26.30 -2.05
C TYR A 54 8.85 -24.88 -1.49
N ALA A 55 9.56 -24.72 -0.37
CA ALA A 55 9.86 -23.41 0.17
C ALA A 55 10.70 -22.59 -0.84
N PRO A 56 10.35 -21.31 -1.11
CA PRO A 56 11.08 -20.48 -2.05
C PRO A 56 12.51 -20.20 -1.56
N ASN A 57 13.50 -20.39 -2.44
CA ASN A 57 14.90 -20.15 -2.12
C ASN A 57 15.27 -18.67 -2.30
N LEU A 58 14.82 -17.83 -1.38
CA LEU A 58 15.08 -16.38 -1.38
C LEU A 58 16.49 -16.06 -0.87
N ALA A 59 17.09 -15.00 -1.42
CA ALA A 59 18.28 -14.37 -0.85
C ALA A 59 17.84 -13.21 0.05
N LEU A 60 18.21 -13.26 1.32
CA LEU A 60 17.86 -12.28 2.35
C LEU A 60 19.12 -11.63 2.90
N ALA A 61 19.02 -10.39 3.38
CA ALA A 61 20.08 -9.79 4.17
C ALA A 61 19.98 -10.32 5.61
N GLY A 62 21.10 -10.83 6.13
CA GLY A 62 21.28 -11.14 7.53
C GLY A 62 21.41 -9.88 8.37
N TYR A 63 21.30 -10.04 9.69
CA TYR A 63 21.48 -8.94 10.64
C TYR A 63 22.89 -8.33 10.62
N ASP A 64 23.87 -9.11 10.16
CA ASP A 64 25.26 -8.72 9.93
C ASP A 64 25.48 -8.05 8.56
N GLY A 65 24.42 -7.90 7.75
CA GLY A 65 24.48 -7.39 6.38
C GLY A 65 24.95 -8.42 5.35
N ALA A 66 25.31 -9.64 5.76
CA ALA A 66 25.69 -10.69 4.82
C ALA A 66 24.46 -11.23 4.08
N THR A 67 24.63 -11.65 2.83
CA THR A 67 23.52 -12.30 2.10
C THR A 67 23.39 -13.76 2.53
N VAL A 68 22.20 -14.15 2.94
CA VAL A 68 21.84 -15.52 3.34
C VAL A 68 20.82 -16.09 2.36
N ARG A 69 21.08 -17.27 1.81
CA ARG A 69 20.09 -18.01 1.01
C ARG A 69 19.27 -18.90 1.93
N LEU A 70 17.95 -18.72 1.93
CA LEU A 70 17.05 -19.52 2.77
C LEU A 70 17.26 -21.02 2.59
N GLY A 71 17.45 -21.48 1.35
CA GLY A 71 17.68 -22.88 1.01
C GLY A 71 18.92 -23.53 1.63
N SER A 72 19.90 -22.75 2.10
CA SER A 72 21.04 -23.32 2.82
C SER A 72 20.72 -23.65 4.28
N LEU A 73 19.67 -23.08 4.86
CA LEU A 73 19.36 -23.19 6.29
C LEU A 73 18.61 -24.47 6.66
N TRP A 74 17.88 -25.08 5.72
CA TRP A 74 17.09 -26.31 5.95
C TRP A 74 17.67 -27.58 5.32
N LYS A 75 18.96 -27.56 4.95
CA LYS A 75 19.61 -28.74 4.35
C LYS A 75 19.73 -29.91 5.32
N GLU A 76 20.04 -29.62 6.58
CA GLU A 76 20.40 -30.64 7.58
C GLU A 76 19.34 -30.79 8.68
N LYS A 77 18.47 -29.79 8.84
CA LYS A 77 17.46 -29.74 9.90
C LYS A 77 16.22 -28.99 9.45
N PRO A 78 15.04 -29.29 10.03
CA PRO A 78 13.83 -28.50 9.81
C PRO A 78 14.06 -27.03 10.18
N LEU A 79 13.50 -26.11 9.38
CA LEU A 79 13.54 -24.67 9.64
C LEU A 79 12.12 -24.16 9.92
N VAL A 80 12.00 -23.33 10.95
CA VAL A 80 10.79 -22.55 11.23
C VAL A 80 11.06 -21.10 10.86
N LEU A 81 10.23 -20.53 9.99
CA LEU A 81 10.29 -19.13 9.58
C LEU A 81 9.20 -18.33 10.28
N VAL A 82 9.60 -17.23 10.92
CA VAL A 82 8.68 -16.30 11.58
C VAL A 82 8.75 -14.97 10.84
N PHE A 83 7.63 -14.55 10.24
CA PHE A 83 7.51 -13.25 9.59
C PHE A 83 6.98 -12.23 10.60
N GLY A 84 7.74 -11.17 10.87
CA GLY A 84 7.35 -10.12 11.79
C GLY A 84 8.13 -8.84 11.58
N SER A 85 7.63 -7.75 12.13
CA SER A 85 8.29 -6.45 12.17
C SER A 85 8.16 -5.86 13.56
N CYS A 86 9.22 -5.23 14.06
CA CYS A 86 9.13 -4.34 15.21
C CYS A 86 8.79 -2.94 14.69
N THR A 87 7.67 -2.38 15.13
CA THR A 87 7.24 -1.00 14.81
C THR A 87 7.39 -0.11 16.02
#